data_AF-A0A401PPW1-F1
#
_entry.id   AF-A0A401PPW1-F1
#
_cell.length_a   1.000
_cell.length_b   1.000
_cell.length_c   1.000
_cell.angle_alpha   90.00
_cell.angle_beta   90.00
_cell.angle_gamma   90.00
#
_symmetry.space_group_name_H-M   'P 1'
#
loop_
_entity.id
_entity.type
_entity.pdbx_description
1 polymer ?
#
loop_
_entity_poly.entity_id
_entity_poly.type
_entity_poly.pdbx_seq_one_letter_code
_entity_poly.pdbx_strand_id
1 'polypeptide(L)' 'MVAAGLYSNVRLLSSLLLTMSDNNPELFSPVQKYQLLVYHADSLFHDKEYRNAESKYKIALQQKKAL' A
#
# COMPACT_ATOMS: atom_id res chain seq x y z
N MET A 1 7.70 -10.20 10.01
CA MET A 1 6.85 -11.25 9.43
C MET A 1 7.09 -11.25 7.93
N VAL A 2 7.93 -12.16 7.43
CA VAL A 2 8.32 -12.19 6.02
C VAL A 2 7.12 -12.69 5.22
N ALA A 3 6.38 -11.76 4.59
CA ALA A 3 5.36 -12.11 3.61
C ALA A 3 6.02 -12.98 2.53
N ALA A 4 5.38 -14.09 2.17
CA ALA A 4 5.93 -15.28 1.52
C ALA A 4 6.53 -15.11 0.09
N GLY A 5 7.19 -13.98 -0.23
CA GLY A 5 7.72 -13.70 -1.57
C GLY A 5 6.65 -13.49 -2.64
N LEU A 6 5.37 -13.47 -2.25
CA LEU A 6 4.21 -13.34 -3.15
C LEU A 6 3.94 -11.88 -3.52
N TYR A 7 4.96 -11.13 -3.93
CA TYR A 7 4.85 -9.70 -4.23
C TYR A 7 3.85 -9.42 -5.37
N SER A 8 3.76 -10.30 -6.37
CA SER A 8 2.78 -10.16 -7.46
C SER A 8 1.33 -10.30 -6.99
N ASN A 9 1.05 -11.23 -6.07
CA ASN A 9 -0.29 -11.38 -5.49
C ASN A 9 -0.63 -10.20 -4.57
N VAL A 10 0.35 -9.76 -3.77
CA VAL A 10 0.21 -8.58 -2.91
C VAL A 10 -0.05 -7.34 -3.75
N ARG A 11 0.61 -7.16 -4.90
CA ARG A 11 0.37 -6.04 -5.82
C ARG A 11 -1.07 -6.01 -6.30
N LEU A 12 -1.59 -7.14 -6.79
CA LEU A 12 -2.94 -7.21 -7.35
C LEU A 12 -4.00 -7.00 -6.25
N LEU A 13 -3.83 -7.65 -5.11
CA LEU A 13 -4.74 -7.50 -3.97
C LEU A 13 -4.68 -6.08 -3.38
N SER A 14 -3.49 -5.52 -3.19
CA SER A 14 -3.33 -4.17 -2.63
C SER A 14 -3.87 -3.09 -3.56
N SER A 15 -3.71 -3.25 -4.88
CA SER A 15 -4.31 -2.34 -5.85
C SER A 15 -5.84 -2.36 -5.77
N LEU A 16 -6.46 -3.54 -5.64
CA LEU A 16 -7.90 -3.67 -5.47
C LEU A 16 -8.37 -3.01 -4.16
N LEU A 17 -7.71 -3.32 -3.05
CA LEU A 17 -8.06 -2.77 -1.73
C LEU A 17 -7.87 -1.25 -1.68
N LEU A 18 -6.87 -0.70 -2.36
CA LEU A 18 -6.69 0.76 -2.47
C LEU A 18 -7.86 1.41 -3.21
N THR A 19 -8.25 0.86 -4.36
CA THR A 19 -9.42 1.36 -5.10
C THR A 19 -10.70 1.26 -4.26
N MET A 20 -10.88 0.17 -3.50
CA MET A 20 -12.02 0.02 -2.59
C MET A 20 -11.98 1.06 -1.46
N SER A 21 -10.79 1.35 -0.91
CA SER A 21 -10.58 2.37 0.11
C SER A 21 -10.83 3.79 -0.40
N ASP A 22 -10.50 4.07 -1.67
CA ASP A 22 -10.72 5.38 -2.29
C ASP A 22 -12.21 5.63 -2.55
N ASN A 23 -12.95 4.58 -2.94
CA ASN A 23 -14.40 4.66 -3.11
C ASN A 23 -15.17 4.66 -1.78
N ASN A 24 -14.63 4.01 -0.74
CA ASN A 24 -15.24 3.94 0.59
C ASN A 24 -14.21 4.32 1.68
N PRO A 25 -14.07 5.61 2.01
CA PRO A 25 -13.05 6.08 2.94
C PRO A 25 -13.14 5.49 4.36
N GLU A 26 -14.30 5.02 4.78
CA GLU A 26 -14.52 4.42 6.11
C GLU A 26 -14.29 2.91 6.13
N LEU A 27 -14.01 2.28 4.98
CA LEU A 27 -13.84 0.83 4.86
C LEU A 27 -12.67 0.29 5.68
N PHE A 28 -11.59 1.08 5.81
CA PHE A 28 -10.40 0.71 6.54
C PHE A 28 -10.05 1.75 7.59
N SER A 29 -9.57 1.29 8.74
CA SER A 29 -9.00 2.19 9.74
C SER A 29 -7.76 2.90 9.17
N PRO A 30 -7.41 4.10 9.64
CA PRO A 30 -6.24 4.81 9.13
C PRO A 30 -4.92 4.01 9.31
N VAL A 31 -4.85 3.09 10.30
CA VAL A 31 -3.70 2.18 10.49
C VAL A 31 -3.66 1.13 9.39
N GLN A 32 -4.81 0.57 9.04
CA GLN A 32 -4.93 -0.41 7.95
C GLN A 32 -4.61 0.24 6.59
N LYS A 33 -5.06 1.48 6.35
CA LYS A 33 -4.70 2.23 5.14
C LYS A 33 -3.20 2.47 5.05
N TYR A 34 -2.56 2.84 6.16
CA TYR A 34 -1.10 2.98 6.21
C TYR A 34 -0.40 1.66 5.85
N GLN A 35 -0.78 0.55 6.49
CA GLN A 35 -0.20 -0.77 6.21
C GLN A 35 -0.41 -1.17 4.75
N LEU A 36 -1.60 -0.95 4.20
CA LEU A 36 -1.92 -1.24 2.81
C LEU A 36 -1.03 -0.46 1.83
N LEU A 37 -0.82 0.83 2.08
CA LEU A 37 0.07 1.66 1.26
C LEU A 37 1.53 1.19 1.32
N VAL A 38 2.01 0.77 2.49
CA VAL A 38 3.36 0.22 2.65
C VAL A 38 3.51 -1.09 1.88
N TYR A 39 2.57 -2.04 2.03
CA TYR A 39 2.62 -3.30 1.30
C TYR A 39 2.53 -3.12 -0.22
N HIS A 40 1.73 -2.16 -0.67
CA HIS A 40 1.67 -1.81 -2.09
C HIS A 40 3.00 -1.22 -2.57
N ALA A 41 3.59 -0.31 -1.81
CA ALA A 41 4.89 0.28 -2.13
C ALA A 41 6.03 -0.77 -2.14
N ASP A 42 6.05 -1.70 -1.19
CA ASP A 42 6.98 -2.84 -1.16
C ASP A 42 6.85 -3.70 -2.43
N SER A 43 5.62 -3.98 -2.87
CA SER A 43 5.38 -4.74 -4.09
C SER A 43 5.89 -4.03 -5.34
N LEU A 44 5.70 -2.72 -5.45
CA LEU A 44 6.22 -1.89 -6.55
C LEU A 44 7.75 -1.79 -6.51
N PHE A 45 8.32 -1.71 -5.33
CA PHE A 45 9.78 -1.70 -5.15
C PHE A 45 10.40 -3.01 -5.62
N HIS A 46 9.76 -4.15 -5.30
CA HIS A 46 10.18 -5.46 -5.78
C HIS A 46 10.12 -5.57 -7.31
N ASP A 47 9.09 -5.01 -7.94
CA ASP A 47 8.93 -4.94 -9.39
C ASP A 47 9.86 -3.92 -10.07
N LYS A 48 10.78 -3.30 -9.32
CA LYS A 48 11.73 -2.25 -9.76
C LYS A 48 11.05 -0.97 -10.26
N GLU A 49 9.78 -0.76 -9.90
CA GLU A 49 9.02 0.46 -10.18
C GLU A 49 9.30 1.53 -9.11
N TYR A 50 10.57 1.93 -8.98
CA TYR A 50 11.05 2.75 -7.87
C TYR A 50 10.33 4.10 -7.75
N ARG A 51 10.00 4.74 -8.87
CA ARG A 51 9.28 6.03 -8.87
C ARG A 51 7.86 5.89 -8.31
N ASN A 52 7.19 4.79 -8.63
CA ASN A 52 5.84 4.49 -8.16
C ASN A 52 5.87 4.09 -6.69
N ALA A 53 6.85 3.27 -6.30
CA ALA A 53 7.09 2.91 -4.90
C ALA A 53 7.35 4.16 -4.04
N GLU A 54 8.22 5.08 -4.48
CA GLU A 54 8.52 6.32 -3.76
C GLU A 54 7.26 7.16 -3.53
N SER A 55 6.44 7.34 -4.56
CA SER A 55 5.17 8.07 -4.45
C SER A 55 4.24 7.43 -3.40
N LYS A 56 4.08 6.10 -3.44
CA LYS A 56 3.25 5.38 -2.47
C LYS A 56 3.82 5.45 -1.05
N TYR A 57 5.14 5.39 -0.87
CA TYR A 57 5.77 5.62 0.43
C TYR A 57 5.54 7.01 0.97
N LYS A 58 5.59 8.06 0.13
CA LYS A 58 5.29 9.44 0.57
C LYS A 58 3.86 9.57 1.07
N ILE A 59 2.90 8.95 0.38
CA ILE A 59 1.49 8.92 0.82
C ILE A 59 1.36 8.14 2.13
N ALA A 60 2.03 6.99 2.27
CA ALA A 60 2.05 6.23 3.52
C ALA A 60 2.60 7.06 4.69
N LEU A 61 3.67 7.83 4.47
CA LEU A 61 4.24 8.71 5.49
C LEU A 61 3.30 9.86 5.88
N GLN A 62 2.55 10.41 4.93
CA GLN A 62 1.50 11.39 5.22
C GLN A 62 0.38 10.77 6.05
N GLN A 63 -0.10 9.58 5.68
CA GLN A 63 -1.12 8.84 6.42
C GLN A 63 -0.65 8.53 7.85
N LYS A 64 0.63 8.18 8.03
CA LYS A 64 1.23 7.95 9.35
C LYS A 64 1.27 9.19 10.23
N LYS A 65 1.41 10.39 9.64
CA LYS A 65 1.35 11.66 10.39
C LYS A 65 -0.08 12.04 10.80
N ALA A 66 -1.08 11.52 10.10
CA ALA A 66 -2.50 11.76 10.36
C ALA A 66 -3.14 10.70 11.27
N LEU A 67 -2.34 9.74 11.74
CA LEU A 67 -2.69 8.72 12.74
C LEU A 67 -2.45 9.24 14.16
#